data_AF-A0A5D6USW0-F1
#
_entry.id   AF-A0A5D6USW0-F1
#
_cell.length_a   1.000
_cell.length_b   1.000
_cell.length_c   1.000
_cell.angle_alpha   90.00
_cell.angle_beta   90.00
_cell.angle_gamma   90.00
#
_symmetry.space_group_name_H-M   'P 1'
#
loop_
_entity.id
_entity.type
_entity.pdbx_description
1 polymer ?
#
loop_
_entity_poly.entity_id
_entity_poly.type
_entity_poly.pdbx_seq_one_letter_code
_entity_poly.pdbx_strand_id
1 'polypeptide(L)'
;MENLLRIPGIQQAEPFYFFDDQAQSARCEVLVHPAHGWAIVLDLPQFFWDRIALGVVDLAGKLCEQYAIAPPTLVMLVRYAAPYDDRYYLLRFVHGDESIFGGFTFIGPMRELLEPEQVEELLAQVRAGEPPQRSFRAIKNPLLPLPSRK
;
A
#
# COMPACT_ATOMS: atom_id res chain seq x y z
N MET A 1 16.85 -8.25 0.07
CA MET A 1 15.79 -8.00 1.08
C MET A 1 16.31 -7.65 2.49
N GLU A 2 17.52 -8.03 2.89
CA GLU A 2 18.05 -7.86 4.28
C GLU A 2 18.32 -6.40 4.76
N ASN A 3 18.00 -5.37 3.96
CA ASN A 3 18.39 -3.99 4.29
C ASN A 3 17.24 -2.98 4.36
N LEU A 4 15.98 -3.42 4.32
CA LEU A 4 14.84 -2.51 4.42
C LEU A 4 14.73 -1.85 5.81
N LEU A 5 15.18 -2.54 6.87
CA LEU A 5 15.23 -2.00 8.24
C LEU A 5 16.32 -0.94 8.45
N ARG A 6 17.22 -0.72 7.49
CA ARG A 6 18.28 0.30 7.58
C ARG A 6 17.91 1.63 6.93
N ILE A 7 16.68 1.78 6.47
CA ILE A 7 16.18 3.02 5.88
C ILE A 7 15.93 4.04 7.01
N PRO A 8 16.58 5.22 7.00
CA PRO A 8 16.31 6.25 8.00
C PRO A 8 14.83 6.62 8.02
N GLY A 9 14.24 6.80 9.21
CA GLY A 9 12.83 7.18 9.34
C GLY A 9 11.82 6.05 9.10
N ILE A 10 12.27 4.85 8.70
CA ILE A 10 11.41 3.68 8.61
C ILE A 10 11.10 3.12 10.00
N GLN A 11 9.85 2.72 10.19
CA GLN A 11 9.33 2.06 11.38
C GLN A 11 8.81 0.69 10.96
N GLN A 12 9.25 -0.35 11.63
CA GLN A 12 8.64 -1.67 11.47
C GLN A 12 7.29 -1.65 12.20
N ALA A 13 6.21 -1.88 11.46
CA ALA A 13 4.90 -2.00 12.07
C ALA A 13 4.75 -3.36 12.75
N GLU A 14 3.82 -3.44 13.71
CA GLU A 14 3.36 -4.73 14.20
C GLU A 14 2.82 -5.57 13.03
N PRO A 15 3.04 -6.91 13.04
CA PRO A 15 2.52 -7.76 11.98
C PRO A 15 1.01 -7.64 11.86
N PHE A 16 0.51 -7.47 10.64
CA PHE A 16 -0.92 -7.46 10.39
C PHE A 16 -1.40 -8.87 10.10
N TYR A 17 -2.50 -9.24 10.76
CA TYR A 17 -3.15 -10.54 10.58
C TYR A 17 -4.44 -10.34 9.81
N PHE A 18 -4.57 -11.10 8.72
CA PHE A 18 -5.78 -11.22 7.93
C PHE A 18 -6.42 -12.55 8.23
N PHE A 19 -7.75 -12.55 8.33
CA PHE A 19 -8.53 -13.76 8.54
C PHE A 19 -9.40 -13.96 7.30
N ASP A 20 -9.41 -15.17 6.78
CA ASP A 20 -10.34 -15.55 5.71
C ASP A 20 -11.71 -15.94 6.27
N ASP A 21 -12.65 -16.28 5.37
CA ASP A 21 -14.01 -16.70 5.72
C ASP A 21 -14.03 -18.01 6.56
N GLN A 22 -12.91 -18.72 6.68
CA GLN A 22 -12.72 -19.92 7.51
C GLN A 22 -11.93 -19.64 8.81
N ALA A 23 -11.69 -18.37 9.13
CA ALA A 23 -10.89 -17.91 10.27
C ALA A 23 -9.42 -18.37 10.26
N GLN A 24 -8.89 -18.76 9.09
CA GLN A 24 -7.46 -19.02 8.95
C GLN A 24 -6.72 -17.69 8.92
N SER A 25 -5.70 -17.56 9.77
CA SER A 25 -4.90 -16.35 9.86
C SER A 25 -3.73 -16.39 8.88
N ALA A 26 -3.57 -15.32 8.11
CA ALA A 26 -2.38 -15.08 7.31
C ALA A 26 -1.72 -13.77 7.78
N ARG A 27 -0.39 -13.82 7.96
CA ARG A 27 0.41 -12.71 8.47
C ARG A 27 1.08 -12.00 7.30
N CYS A 28 1.11 -10.67 7.33
CA CYS A 28 2.02 -9.88 6.50
C CYS A 28 2.98 -9.06 7.36
N GLU A 29 4.14 -8.72 6.78
CA GLU A 29 5.10 -7.80 7.39
C GLU A 29 4.96 -6.43 6.75
N VAL A 30 4.99 -5.37 7.57
CA VAL A 30 4.83 -4.00 7.09
C VAL A 30 5.93 -3.12 7.64
N LEU A 31 6.55 -2.36 6.74
CA LEU A 31 7.49 -1.30 7.06
C LEU A 31 6.87 0.02 6.62
N VAL A 32 6.92 1.04 7.46
CA VAL A 32 6.24 2.33 7.23
C VAL A 32 7.26 3.45 7.32
N HIS A 33 7.21 4.41 6.41
CA HIS A 33 7.92 5.67 6.54
C HIS A 33 6.91 6.82 6.67
N PRO A 34 6.45 7.14 7.90
CA PRO A 34 5.28 8.01 8.11
C PRO A 34 5.43 9.40 7.50
N ALA A 35 6.63 10.00 7.64
CA ALA A 35 6.90 11.35 7.16
C ALA A 35 6.78 11.51 5.63
N HIS A 36 6.83 10.40 4.88
CA HIS A 36 6.78 10.39 3.42
C HIS A 36 5.58 9.61 2.88
N GLY A 37 4.70 9.13 3.76
CA GLY A 37 3.52 8.37 3.36
C GLY A 37 3.84 7.06 2.63
N TRP A 38 4.96 6.41 2.95
CA TRP A 38 5.29 5.11 2.34
C TRP A 38 4.97 3.96 3.26
N ALA A 39 4.53 2.85 2.67
CA ALA A 39 4.55 1.54 3.30
C ALA A 39 5.06 0.46 2.35
N ILE A 40 5.86 -0.48 2.87
CA ILE A 40 6.28 -1.69 2.17
C ILE A 40 5.59 -2.84 2.86
N VAL A 41 4.75 -3.57 2.11
CA VAL A 41 3.99 -4.72 2.61
C VAL A 41 4.56 -5.97 1.96
N LEU A 42 5.10 -6.85 2.78
CA LEU A 42 5.66 -8.12 2.35
C LEU A 42 4.71 -9.25 2.73
N ASP A 43 4.62 -10.22 1.83
CA ASP A 43 3.85 -11.45 2.03
C ASP A 43 2.36 -11.16 2.29
N LEU A 44 1.80 -10.20 1.55
CA LEU A 44 0.37 -9.92 1.59
C LEU A 44 -0.40 -11.16 1.09
N PRO A 45 -1.39 -11.67 1.84
CA PRO A 45 -2.07 -12.91 1.46
C PRO A 45 -2.76 -12.83 0.10
N GLN A 46 -2.61 -13.88 -0.72
CA GLN A 46 -3.09 -13.88 -2.10
C GLN A 46 -4.61 -13.93 -2.23
N PHE A 47 -5.37 -14.34 -1.21
CA PHE A 47 -6.84 -14.33 -1.29
C PHE A 47 -7.44 -12.91 -1.47
N PHE A 48 -6.63 -11.87 -1.28
CA PHE A 48 -6.98 -10.51 -1.66
C PHE A 48 -6.74 -10.18 -3.13
N TRP A 49 -6.20 -11.08 -3.95
CA TRP A 49 -5.91 -10.80 -5.36
C TRP A 49 -7.17 -10.54 -6.19
N ASP A 50 -8.26 -11.23 -5.88
CA ASP A 50 -9.56 -11.04 -6.53
C ASP A 50 -10.45 -10.07 -5.74
N ARG A 51 -10.16 -9.88 -4.45
CA ARG A 51 -10.86 -8.96 -3.52
C ARG A 51 -9.96 -7.80 -3.06
N ILE A 52 -9.12 -7.29 -3.97
CA ILE A 52 -8.11 -6.24 -3.67
C ILE A 52 -8.75 -5.04 -2.96
N ALA A 53 -10.01 -4.77 -3.28
CA ALA A 53 -10.76 -3.63 -2.80
C ALA A 53 -11.03 -3.61 -1.28
N LEU A 54 -10.97 -4.73 -0.55
CA LEU A 54 -11.34 -4.73 0.87
C LEU A 54 -10.12 -4.85 1.79
N GLY A 55 -9.36 -5.94 1.71
CA GLY A 55 -8.26 -6.16 2.66
C GLY A 55 -7.11 -5.15 2.54
N VAL A 56 -6.76 -4.72 1.33
CA VAL A 56 -5.71 -3.72 1.12
C VAL A 56 -6.17 -2.32 1.54
N VAL A 57 -7.46 -2.01 1.32
CA VAL A 57 -8.06 -0.74 1.74
C VAL A 57 -8.13 -0.65 3.27
N ASP A 58 -8.50 -1.74 3.93
CA ASP A 58 -8.50 -1.82 5.40
C ASP A 58 -7.08 -1.68 5.97
N LEU A 59 -6.09 -2.32 5.34
CA LEU A 59 -4.69 -2.16 5.73
C LEU A 59 -4.25 -0.70 5.57
N ALA A 60 -4.54 -0.09 4.41
CA ALA A 60 -4.22 1.32 4.15
C ALA A 60 -4.84 2.27 5.17
N GLY A 61 -6.11 2.05 5.53
CA GLY A 61 -6.81 2.82 6.55
C GLY A 61 -6.15 2.72 7.92
N LYS A 62 -5.82 1.50 8.35
CA LYS A 62 -5.10 1.27 9.61
C LYS A 62 -3.72 1.94 9.63
N LEU A 63 -2.99 1.90 8.52
CA LEU A 63 -1.69 2.57 8.43
C LEU A 63 -1.82 4.09 8.50
N CYS A 64 -2.82 4.66 7.82
CA CYS A 64 -3.11 6.09 7.90
C CYS A 64 -3.47 6.52 9.32
N GLU A 65 -4.33 5.77 10.01
CA GLU A 65 -4.74 6.05 11.38
C GLU A 65 -3.57 5.91 12.37
N GLN A 66 -2.90 4.77 12.37
CA GLN A 66 -1.84 4.44 13.34
C GLN A 66 -0.62 5.36 13.22
N TYR A 67 -0.28 5.77 11.99
CA TYR A 67 0.93 6.55 11.72
C TYR A 67 0.65 8.01 11.34
N ALA A 68 -0.60 8.47 11.48
CA ALA A 68 -1.04 9.81 11.11
C ALA A 68 -0.62 10.22 9.68
N ILE A 69 -0.72 9.27 8.74
CA ILE A 69 -0.40 9.50 7.32
C ILE A 69 -1.65 10.05 6.63
N ALA A 70 -1.53 11.18 5.94
CA ALA A 70 -2.62 11.69 5.13
C ALA A 70 -2.98 10.67 4.02
N PRO A 71 -4.24 10.19 3.93
CA PRO A 71 -4.67 9.19 2.95
C PRO A 71 -4.22 9.43 1.50
N PRO A 72 -4.32 10.66 0.92
CA PRO A 72 -3.88 10.90 -0.46
C PRO A 72 -2.36 10.82 -0.67
N THR A 73 -1.58 10.78 0.42
CA THR A 73 -0.11 10.67 0.37
C THR A 73 0.38 9.25 0.52
N LEU A 74 -0.49 8.30 0.92
CA LEU A 74 -0.10 6.92 1.15
C LEU A 74 0.23 6.22 -0.18
N VAL A 75 1.43 5.62 -0.23
CA VAL A 75 1.90 4.78 -1.32
C VAL A 75 2.40 3.47 -0.74
N MET A 76 1.89 2.36 -1.27
CA MET A 76 2.23 1.02 -0.80
C MET A 76 2.98 0.26 -1.88
N LEU A 77 4.17 -0.24 -1.55
CA LEU A 77 4.88 -1.25 -2.33
C LEU A 77 4.52 -2.62 -1.76
N VAL A 78 3.86 -3.47 -2.54
CA VAL A 78 3.28 -4.72 -2.06
C VAL A 78 3.88 -5.93 -2.77
N ARG A 79 4.33 -6.91 -2.01
CA ARG A 79 4.61 -8.27 -2.49
C ARG A 79 3.56 -9.22 -1.93
N TYR A 80 2.99 -10.08 -2.76
CA TYR A 80 2.01 -11.08 -2.33
C TYR A 80 2.70 -12.37 -1.88
N ALA A 81 2.11 -13.08 -0.91
CA ALA A 81 2.54 -14.38 -0.44
C ALA A 81 2.13 -15.47 -1.46
N ALA A 82 2.86 -15.58 -2.57
CA ALA A 82 2.66 -16.62 -3.57
C ALA A 82 3.97 -17.37 -3.83
N PRO A 83 3.97 -18.72 -3.86
CA PRO A 83 5.19 -19.53 -3.92
C PRO A 83 5.98 -19.42 -5.23
N TYR A 84 5.41 -18.79 -6.27
CA TYR A 84 6.02 -18.66 -7.60
C TYR A 84 5.97 -17.23 -8.15
N ASP A 85 5.60 -16.25 -7.34
CA ASP A 85 5.38 -14.88 -7.78
C ASP A 85 6.11 -13.89 -6.86
N ASP A 86 7.37 -13.58 -7.18
CA ASP A 86 8.18 -12.57 -6.49
C ASP A 86 7.98 -11.16 -7.07
N ARG A 87 6.83 -10.91 -7.71
CA ARG A 87 6.51 -9.61 -8.28
C ARG A 87 6.06 -8.62 -7.22
N TYR A 88 6.48 -7.38 -7.41
CA TYR A 88 6.05 -6.25 -6.60
C TYR A 88 5.02 -5.42 -7.34
N TYR A 89 4.10 -4.89 -6.56
CA TYR A 89 3.02 -4.04 -7.05
C TYR A 89 3.09 -2.70 -6.36
N LEU A 90 3.02 -1.62 -7.12
CA LEU A 90 2.77 -0.29 -6.57
C LEU A 90 1.27 -0.10 -6.43
N LEU A 91 0.82 0.16 -5.21
CA LEU A 91 -0.56 0.53 -4.91
C LEU A 91 -0.63 1.99 -4.51
N ARG A 92 -1.48 2.74 -5.21
CA ARG A 92 -1.82 4.12 -4.89
C ARG A 92 -3.32 4.28 -4.79
N PHE A 93 -3.77 5.01 -3.79
CA PHE A 93 -5.19 5.33 -3.64
C PHE A 93 -5.47 6.65 -4.35
N VAL A 94 -6.53 6.68 -5.16
CA VAL A 94 -6.93 7.86 -5.95
C VAL A 94 -7.41 8.96 -5.03
N HIS A 95 -8.09 8.57 -3.95
CA HIS A 95 -8.65 9.46 -2.95
C HIS A 95 -8.78 8.73 -1.62
N GLY A 96 -8.79 9.46 -0.51
CA GLY A 96 -9.10 8.94 0.80
C GLY A 96 -9.75 10.02 1.65
N ASP A 97 -11.01 9.80 2.05
CA ASP A 97 -11.76 10.69 2.94
C ASP A 97 -11.95 10.02 4.30
N GLU A 98 -12.03 10.83 5.36
CA GLU A 98 -12.50 10.31 6.66
C GLU A 98 -13.93 9.79 6.52
N SER A 99 -14.14 8.55 6.96
CA SER A 99 -15.46 7.93 7.01
C SER A 99 -16.28 8.53 8.14
N ILE A 100 -17.58 8.75 7.90
CA ILE A 100 -18.53 9.17 8.93
C ILE A 100 -18.67 8.15 10.08
N PHE A 101 -18.21 6.91 9.89
CA PHE A 101 -18.22 5.83 10.88
C PHE A 101 -16.87 5.66 11.59
N GLY A 102 -15.91 6.56 11.36
CA GLY A 102 -14.52 6.42 11.80
C GLY A 102 -13.64 5.69 10.77
N GLY A 103 -12.36 6.04 10.72
CA GLY A 103 -11.39 5.52 9.75
C GLY A 103 -11.41 6.26 8.40
N PHE A 104 -10.88 5.63 7.35
CA PHE A 104 -10.76 6.21 6.01
C PHE A 104 -11.47 5.37 4.95
N THR A 105 -12.19 6.04 4.05
CA THR A 105 -12.74 5.45 2.82
C THR A 105 -11.83 5.80 1.65
N PHE A 106 -11.24 4.79 1.01
CA PHE A 106 -10.37 5.00 -0.16
C PHE A 106 -11.10 4.73 -1.48
N ILE A 107 -10.77 5.51 -2.51
CA ILE A 107 -11.15 5.25 -3.90
C ILE A 107 -9.93 4.66 -4.61
N GLY A 108 -10.08 3.51 -5.26
CA GLY A 108 -8.93 2.67 -5.68
C GLY A 108 -8.57 1.64 -4.59
N PRO A 109 -7.59 0.75 -4.81
CA PRO A 109 -6.25 1.13 -5.25
C PRO A 109 -6.02 0.97 -6.74
N MET A 110 -5.27 1.91 -7.31
CA MET A 110 -4.59 1.70 -8.58
C MET A 110 -3.40 0.79 -8.36
N ARG A 111 -3.35 -0.30 -9.13
CA ARG A 111 -2.30 -1.32 -9.07
C ARG A 111 -1.45 -1.26 -10.34
N GLU A 112 -0.15 -1.14 -10.15
CA GLU A 112 0.85 -1.20 -11.21
C GLU A 112 1.82 -2.34 -10.89
N LEU A 113 2.01 -3.27 -11.83
CA LEU A 113 3.04 -4.29 -11.73
C LEU A 113 4.39 -3.64 -12.02
N LEU A 114 5.39 -3.89 -11.18
CA LEU A 114 6.73 -3.32 -11.31
C LEU A 114 7.72 -4.37 -11.81
N GLU A 115 8.55 -3.95 -12.77
CA GLU A 115 9.76 -4.67 -13.16
C GLU A 115 10.85 -4.54 -12.06
N PRO A 116 11.81 -5.48 -11.98
CA PRO A 116 12.85 -5.46 -10.93
C PRO A 116 13.62 -4.15 -10.84
N GLU A 117 13.95 -3.52 -11.97
CA GLU A 117 14.66 -2.24 -12.01
C GLU A 117 13.82 -1.10 -11.38
N GLN A 118 12.50 -1.11 -11.60
CA GLN A 118 11.58 -0.14 -11.03
C GLN A 118 11.43 -0.32 -9.51
N VAL A 119 11.47 -1.57 -9.04
CA VAL A 119 11.48 -1.87 -7.60
C VAL A 119 12.72 -1.29 -6.94
N GLU A 120 13.90 -1.50 -7.53
CA GLU A 120 15.14 -0.94 -6.98
C GLU A 120 15.15 0.60 -7.01
N GLU A 121 14.60 1.21 -8.05
CA GLU A 121 14.44 2.68 -8.11
C GLU A 121 13.53 3.20 -6.98
N LEU A 122 12.38 2.56 -6.75
CA LEU A 122 11.47 2.95 -5.66
C LEU A 122 12.12 2.73 -4.29
N LEU A 123 12.83 1.61 -4.09
CA LEU A 123 13.56 1.37 -2.85
C LEU A 123 14.67 2.40 -2.63
N ALA A 124 15.32 2.88 -3.69
CA ALA A 124 16.29 3.97 -3.61
C ALA A 124 15.62 5.29 -3.19
N GLN A 125 14.43 5.61 -3.71
CA GLN A 125 13.65 6.79 -3.30
C GLN A 125 13.23 6.70 -1.83
N VAL A 126 12.73 5.54 -1.38
CA VAL A 126 12.37 5.30 0.03
C VAL A 126 13.61 5.46 0.93
N ARG A 127 14.78 4.94 0.52
CA ARG A 127 16.06 5.11 1.24
C ARG A 127 16.49 6.57 1.35
N ALA A 128 16.21 7.36 0.31
CA ALA A 128 16.56 8.78 0.25
C ALA A 128 15.53 9.69 0.96
N GLY A 129 14.41 9.14 1.44
CA GLY A 129 13.30 9.93 1.96
C GLY A 129 12.58 10.75 0.89
N GLU A 130 12.68 10.33 -0.37
CA GLU A 130 12.05 11.03 -1.48
C GLU A 130 10.60 10.56 -1.64
N PRO A 131 9.67 11.46 -2.01
CA PRO A 131 8.35 11.06 -2.42
C PRO A 131 8.44 10.25 -3.73
N PRO A 132 7.52 9.30 -3.96
CA PRO A 132 7.58 8.47 -5.15
C PRO A 132 7.44 9.32 -6.42
N GLN A 133 8.34 9.12 -7.38
CA GLN A 133 8.38 9.91 -8.61
C GLN A 133 7.05 9.91 -9.38
N ARG A 134 6.84 11.01 -10.12
CA ARG A 134 5.66 11.23 -10.99
C ARG A 134 5.59 10.30 -12.20
N SER A 135 6.62 9.53 -12.55
CA SER A 135 6.60 8.56 -13.66
C SER A 135 5.63 7.41 -13.38
N PHE A 136 5.50 7.04 -12.12
CA PHE A 136 4.52 6.08 -11.60
C PHE A 136 3.16 6.75 -11.39
N ARG A 137 2.57 7.33 -12.46
CA ARG A 137 1.24 7.96 -12.38
C ARG A 137 0.17 6.89 -12.38
N ALA A 138 -0.72 7.04 -11.40
CA ALA A 138 -2.10 6.64 -11.50
C ALA A 138 -2.73 7.21 -12.80
N ILE A 139 -2.79 6.40 -13.86
CA ILE A 139 -3.63 6.70 -15.03
C ILE A 139 -5.08 6.69 -14.54
N LYS A 140 -5.68 7.88 -14.46
CA LYS A 140 -7.09 8.08 -14.09
C LYS A 140 -7.93 7.03 -14.82
N ASN A 141 -8.53 6.09 -14.08
CA ASN A 141 -9.38 5.07 -14.67
C ASN A 141 -10.50 5.80 -15.42
N PRO A 142 -10.58 5.72 -16.77
CA PRO A 142 -11.56 6.47 -17.53
C PRO A 142 -13.01 6.03 -17.24
N LEU A 143 -13.20 4.95 -16.49
CA LEU A 143 -14.49 4.40 -16.10
C LEU A 143 -14.99 4.86 -14.72
N LEU A 144 -14.17 5.58 -13.92
CA LEU A 144 -14.64 6.17 -12.67
C LEU A 144 -15.31 7.52 -12.97
N PRO A 145 -16.61 7.70 -12.67
CA PRO A 145 -17.26 8.99 -12.83
C PRO A 145 -16.56 10.02 -11.95
N LEU A 146 -16.25 11.18 -12.52
CA LEU A 146 -15.76 12.32 -11.76
C LEU A 146 -16.78 12.63 -10.65
N PRO A 147 -16.35 12.92 -9.42
CA PRO A 147 -17.27 13.41 -8.40
C PRO A 147 -17.91 14.69 -8.95
N SER A 148 -19.23 14.62 -9.14
CA SER A 148 -20.03 15.77 -9.53
C SER A 148 -19.98 16.76 -8.38
N ARG A 149 -19.27 17.88 -8.57
CA ARG A 149 -19.30 19.00 -7.64
C ARG A 149 -20.76 19.49 -7.54
N LYS A 150 -21.34 19.39 -6.36
CA LYS A 150 -22.46 20.24 -5.95
C LYS A 150 -21.92 21.34 -5.06
#